data_AF-A0A8J5CIG0-F1
#
_entry.id   AF-A0A8J5CIG0-F1
#
_cell.length_a   1.000
_cell.length_b   1.000
_cell.length_c   1.000
_cell.angle_alpha   90.00
_cell.angle_beta   90.00
_cell.angle_gamma   90.00
#
_symmetry.space_group_name_H-M   'P 1'
#
loop_
_entity.id
_entity.type
_entity.pdbx_description
1 polymer ?
#
loop_
_entity_poly.entity_id
_entity_poly.type
_entity_poly.pdbx_seq_one_letter_code
_entity_poly.pdbx_strand_id
1 'polypeptide(L)'
;MSYFLTLASEVAESLLPTVAFARDAGEEADQDEPVEVDSEDNESEEGDDDEDDDDDEDDDDEVPDPAIALHEAAVEGPCHDFKHHFDECVERVTKAQEDPDYAHAEFKEDCVEEFFHLQHCINDNTADKLFRVLK
;
A
#
# COMPACT_ATOMS: atom_id res chain seq x y z
N MET A 1 -14.98 45.12 -26.85
CA MET A 1 -13.65 45.01 -26.20
C MET A 1 -13.67 44.43 -24.78
N SER A 2 -14.76 44.49 -24.01
CA SER A 2 -14.72 44.06 -22.59
C SER A 2 -14.72 42.54 -22.37
N TYR A 3 -15.34 41.75 -23.25
CA TYR A 3 -15.43 40.28 -23.12
C TYR A 3 -14.11 39.53 -23.41
N PHE A 4 -13.23 40.14 -24.21
CA PHE A 4 -11.93 39.53 -24.53
C PHE A 4 -10.93 39.69 -23.38
N LEU A 5 -11.07 40.73 -22.56
CA LEU A 5 -10.21 40.96 -21.40
C LEU A 5 -10.59 40.04 -20.23
N THR A 6 -11.87 39.71 -20.07
CA THR A 6 -12.34 38.77 -19.04
C THR A 6 -11.89 37.34 -19.34
N LEU A 7 -12.02 36.90 -20.60
CA LEU A 7 -11.57 35.56 -21.03
C LEU A 7 -10.06 35.35 -20.86
N ALA A 8 -9.25 36.40 -21.09
CA ALA A 8 -7.81 36.33 -20.88
C ALA A 8 -7.44 36.20 -19.39
N SER A 9 -8.21 36.82 -18.50
CA SER A 9 -8.01 36.72 -17.05
C SER A 9 -8.37 35.34 -16.53
N GLU A 10 -9.50 34.78 -16.96
CA GLU A 10 -9.98 33.46 -16.52
C GLU A 10 -9.02 32.33 -16.96
N VAL A 11 -8.45 32.43 -18.16
CA VAL A 11 -7.44 31.47 -18.63
C VAL A 11 -6.13 31.60 -17.85
N ALA A 12 -5.71 32.82 -17.52
CA ALA A 12 -4.49 33.05 -16.72
C ALA A 12 -4.63 32.50 -15.28
N GLU A 13 -5.81 32.60 -14.67
CA GLU A 13 -6.08 32.04 -13.34
C GLU A 13 -6.13 30.50 -13.35
N SER A 14 -6.53 29.86 -14.46
CA SER A 14 -6.50 28.39 -14.59
C SER A 14 -5.09 27.79 -14.75
N LEU A 15 -4.12 28.63 -15.12
CA LEU A 15 -2.72 28.23 -15.31
C LEU A 15 -1.88 28.33 -14.02
N LEU A 16 -2.44 28.92 -12.96
CA LEU A 16 -1.80 28.92 -11.65
C LEU A 16 -2.29 27.68 -10.87
N PRO A 17 -1.39 26.78 -10.44
CA PRO A 17 -1.79 25.65 -9.61
C PRO A 17 -2.39 26.20 -8.30
N THR A 18 -3.58 25.73 -7.94
CA THR A 18 -4.20 26.01 -6.65
C THR A 18 -3.40 25.31 -5.55
N VAL A 19 -2.31 25.93 -5.10
CA VAL A 19 -1.56 25.45 -3.94
C VAL A 19 -2.33 25.87 -2.70
N ALA A 20 -2.89 24.88 -1.99
CA ALA A 20 -3.34 25.10 -0.62
C ALA A 20 -2.08 25.22 0.24
N PHE A 21 -1.75 26.43 0.69
CA PHE A 21 -0.76 26.63 1.74
C PHE A 21 -1.30 26.02 3.04
N ALA A 22 -0.90 24.78 3.35
CA ALA A 22 -0.94 24.28 4.72
C ALA A 22 0.05 25.13 5.53
N ARG A 23 -0.47 25.97 6.42
CA ARG A 23 0.34 26.78 7.32
C ARG A 23 0.98 25.87 8.36
N ASP A 24 2.26 25.61 8.17
CA ASP A 24 3.15 25.07 9.19
C ASP A 24 3.10 25.99 10.42
N ALA A 25 2.60 25.46 11.51
CA ALA A 25 2.65 26.05 12.84
C ALA A 25 3.49 25.11 13.70
N GLY A 26 4.82 25.20 13.54
CA GLY A 26 5.73 24.72 14.57
C GLY A 26 5.55 25.55 15.84
N GLU A 27 5.39 24.88 16.99
CA GLU A 27 6.11 25.21 18.22
C GLU A 27 6.05 24.01 19.19
N GLU A 28 7.22 23.40 19.39
CA GLU A 28 7.76 22.66 20.52
C GLU A 28 6.94 22.64 21.84
N ALA A 29 6.71 21.44 22.40
CA ALA A 29 6.58 21.24 23.85
C ALA A 29 6.92 19.79 24.25
N ASP A 30 8.20 19.61 24.55
CA ASP A 30 8.79 18.64 25.46
C ASP A 30 7.96 18.46 26.76
N GLN A 31 7.77 17.21 27.21
CA GLN A 31 8.01 16.82 28.60
C GLN A 31 7.91 15.30 28.84
N ASP A 32 9.04 14.82 29.34
CA ASP A 32 9.47 13.54 29.87
C ASP A 32 8.73 13.11 31.16
N GLU A 33 8.52 11.80 31.35
CA GLU A 33 8.93 10.98 32.52
C GLU A 33 8.06 9.72 32.76
N PRO A 34 8.63 8.66 33.39
CA PRO A 34 8.32 7.26 33.12
C PRO A 34 7.46 6.59 34.20
N VAL A 35 6.93 5.39 33.89
CA VAL A 35 6.38 4.49 34.91
C VAL A 35 6.96 3.09 34.73
N GLU A 36 7.86 2.72 35.64
CA GLU A 36 8.26 1.34 35.87
C GLU A 36 7.12 0.57 36.55
N VAL A 37 6.88 -0.67 36.11
CA VAL A 37 6.30 -1.70 36.98
C VAL A 37 6.96 -3.04 36.64
N ASP A 38 7.90 -3.44 37.49
CA ASP A 38 8.37 -4.81 37.66
C ASP A 38 7.45 -5.51 38.66
N SER A 39 6.94 -6.71 38.33
CA SER A 39 6.58 -7.75 39.30
C SER A 39 6.16 -9.05 38.58
N GLU A 40 7.08 -10.02 38.63
CA GLU A 40 6.89 -11.42 39.05
C GLU A 40 5.66 -12.24 38.59
N ASP A 41 5.96 -13.24 37.75
CA ASP A 41 5.69 -14.68 37.91
C ASP A 41 4.46 -15.12 38.74
N ASN A 42 3.51 -15.79 38.09
CA ASN A 42 2.68 -16.82 38.72
C ASN A 42 2.08 -17.77 37.66
N GLU A 43 2.68 -18.97 37.53
CA GLU A 43 2.05 -20.13 36.89
C GLU A 43 0.87 -20.64 37.74
N SER A 44 -0.30 -20.88 37.14
CA SER A 44 -1.12 -22.07 37.47
C SER A 44 -2.38 -22.20 36.59
N GLU A 45 -2.38 -23.27 35.80
CA GLU A 45 -3.45 -24.27 35.60
C GLU A 45 -4.78 -23.95 34.89
N GLU A 46 -4.95 -24.66 33.77
CA GLU A 46 -6.06 -25.59 33.45
C GLU A 46 -7.50 -25.01 33.36
N GLY A 47 -7.99 -24.97 32.12
CA GLY A 47 -9.38 -24.74 31.76
C GLY A 47 -9.64 -25.26 30.36
N ASP A 48 -9.67 -26.60 30.25
CA ASP A 48 -10.24 -27.39 29.16
C ASP A 48 -11.68 -26.92 28.85
N ASP A 49 -11.88 -26.33 27.68
CA ASP A 49 -13.19 -26.09 27.08
C ASP A 49 -13.15 -26.62 25.64
N ASP A 50 -13.33 -27.94 25.58
CA ASP A 50 -13.59 -28.73 24.38
C ASP A 50 -15.05 -28.48 23.96
N GLU A 51 -15.30 -27.33 23.33
CA GLU A 51 -16.51 -27.11 22.52
C GLU A 51 -16.22 -27.56 21.08
N ASP A 52 -16.37 -28.88 20.90
CA ASP A 52 -16.50 -29.63 19.65
C ASP A 52 -17.59 -29.02 18.75
N ASP A 53 -17.11 -28.37 17.69
CA ASP A 53 -17.46 -28.65 16.29
C ASP A 53 -18.95 -28.97 16.01
N ASP A 54 -19.73 -27.91 15.77
CA ASP A 54 -20.88 -28.00 14.87
C ASP A 54 -20.57 -27.09 13.67
N ASP A 55 -19.63 -27.60 12.85
CA ASP A 55 -19.44 -27.42 11.41
C ASP A 55 -20.57 -26.59 10.76
N ASP A 56 -20.42 -25.26 10.82
CA ASP A 56 -21.15 -24.33 9.96
C ASP A 56 -20.68 -24.64 8.53
N GLU A 57 -21.39 -25.57 7.88
CA GLU A 57 -21.47 -25.76 6.43
C GLU A 57 -22.04 -24.48 5.78
N ASP A 58 -21.41 -23.32 5.99
CA ASP A 58 -21.69 -22.09 5.27
C ASP A 58 -21.01 -22.16 3.91
N ASP A 59 -21.66 -22.92 3.03
CA ASP A 59 -21.72 -22.76 1.57
C ASP A 59 -20.70 -21.75 0.99
N ASP A 60 -19.48 -22.26 0.75
CA ASP A 60 -18.31 -21.65 0.10
C ASP A 60 -18.57 -21.34 -1.39
N ASP A 61 -19.73 -20.74 -1.69
CA ASP A 61 -20.14 -20.20 -2.99
C ASP A 61 -19.76 -18.70 -3.10
N GLU A 62 -18.66 -18.29 -2.46
CA GLU A 62 -18.14 -16.93 -2.64
C GLU A 62 -17.61 -16.78 -4.06
N VAL A 63 -18.28 -15.93 -4.85
CA VAL A 63 -17.84 -15.62 -6.21
C VAL A 63 -16.45 -14.99 -6.12
N PRO A 64 -15.41 -15.59 -6.72
CA PRO A 64 -14.04 -15.09 -6.58
C PRO A 64 -13.93 -13.66 -7.13
N ASP A 65 -13.14 -12.81 -6.47
CA ASP A 65 -12.95 -11.42 -6.89
C ASP A 65 -12.40 -11.38 -8.33
N PRO A 66 -13.17 -10.85 -9.31
CA PRO A 66 -12.72 -10.79 -10.69
C PRO A 66 -11.50 -9.87 -10.88
N ALA A 67 -11.20 -8.96 -9.94
CA ALA A 67 -10.00 -8.14 -10.00
C ALA A 67 -8.72 -8.98 -9.88
N ILE A 68 -8.71 -10.01 -9.04
CA ILE A 68 -7.55 -10.90 -8.84
C ILE A 68 -7.26 -11.67 -10.14
N ALA A 69 -8.28 -12.28 -10.74
CA ALA A 69 -8.12 -13.02 -11.99
C ALA A 69 -7.62 -12.12 -13.15
N LEU A 70 -8.11 -10.88 -13.23
CA LEU A 70 -7.64 -9.90 -14.22
C LEU A 70 -6.20 -9.47 -13.96
N HIS A 71 -5.83 -9.29 -12.69
CA HIS A 71 -4.49 -8.93 -12.25
C HIS A 71 -3.48 -10.02 -12.61
N GLU A 72 -3.76 -11.28 -12.25
CA GLU A 72 -2.91 -12.44 -12.58
C GLU A 72 -2.71 -12.59 -14.09
N ALA A 73 -3.79 -12.49 -14.88
CA ALA A 73 -3.70 -12.54 -16.34
C ALA A 73 -2.86 -11.40 -16.93
N ALA A 74 -2.86 -10.21 -16.31
CA ALA A 74 -2.01 -9.10 -16.73
C ALA A 74 -0.54 -9.35 -16.39
N VAL A 75 -0.26 -9.91 -15.20
CA VAL A 75 1.08 -10.25 -14.71
C VAL A 75 1.72 -11.36 -15.56
N GLU A 76 0.98 -12.43 -15.88
CA GLU A 76 1.47 -13.53 -16.72
C GLU A 76 1.59 -13.16 -18.20
N GLY A 77 0.86 -12.13 -18.63
CA GLY A 77 0.84 -11.67 -20.01
C GLY A 77 1.67 -10.40 -20.23
N PRO A 78 1.02 -9.24 -20.50
CA PRO A 78 1.70 -8.03 -20.94
C PRO A 78 2.64 -7.40 -19.91
N CYS A 79 2.48 -7.70 -18.62
CA CYS A 79 3.26 -7.09 -17.53
C CYS A 79 4.35 -8.00 -16.97
N HIS A 80 4.65 -9.12 -17.62
CA HIS A 80 5.64 -10.11 -17.17
C HIS A 80 7.03 -9.51 -16.92
N ASP A 81 7.51 -8.64 -17.80
CA ASP A 81 8.86 -8.06 -17.66
C ASP A 81 8.96 -7.12 -16.45
N PHE A 82 7.90 -6.34 -16.18
CA PHE A 82 7.84 -5.51 -14.97
C PHE A 82 7.80 -6.36 -13.70
N LYS A 83 7.12 -7.52 -13.75
CA LYS A 83 7.11 -8.47 -12.65
C LYS A 83 8.51 -9.03 -12.39
N HIS A 84 9.24 -9.40 -13.45
CA HIS A 84 10.62 -9.86 -13.33
C HIS A 84 11.52 -8.80 -12.67
N HIS A 85 11.40 -7.53 -13.06
CA HIS A 85 12.18 -6.45 -12.43
C HIS A 85 11.83 -6.26 -10.95
N PHE A 86 10.54 -6.34 -10.61
CA PHE A 86 10.10 -6.27 -9.22
C PHE A 86 10.65 -7.45 -8.40
N ASP A 87 10.56 -8.68 -8.91
CA ASP A 87 11.10 -9.87 -8.25
C ASP A 87 12.62 -9.76 -8.04
N GLU A 88 13.36 -9.28 -9.05
CA GLU A 88 14.81 -9.06 -8.95
C GLU A 88 15.17 -8.00 -7.89
N CYS A 89 14.37 -6.93 -7.77
CA CYS A 89 14.54 -5.95 -6.69
C CYS A 89 14.30 -6.60 -5.33
N VAL A 90 13.21 -7.37 -5.19
CA VAL A 90 12.86 -8.05 -3.93
C VAL A 90 13.98 -8.99 -3.51
N GLU A 91 14.51 -9.81 -4.43
CA GLU A 91 15.64 -10.70 -4.14
C GLU A 91 16.87 -9.93 -3.64
N ARG A 92 17.19 -8.79 -4.26
CA ARG A 92 18.32 -7.94 -3.86
C ARG A 92 18.11 -7.30 -2.49
N VAL A 93 16.93 -6.74 -2.23
CA VAL A 93 16.58 -6.09 -0.95
C VAL A 93 16.53 -7.12 0.17
N THR A 94 15.89 -8.28 -0.04
CA THR A 94 15.87 -9.37 0.94
C THR A 94 17.28 -9.84 1.26
N LYS A 95 18.15 -9.99 0.26
CA LYS A 95 19.56 -10.33 0.50
C LYS A 95 20.32 -9.26 1.28
N ALA A 96 20.04 -7.98 1.07
CA ALA A 96 20.65 -6.90 1.84
C ALA A 96 20.19 -6.92 3.32
N GLN A 97 18.94 -7.31 3.58
CA GLN A 97 18.36 -7.44 4.92
C GLN A 97 18.99 -8.56 5.77
N GLU A 98 19.65 -9.53 5.15
CA GLU A 98 20.38 -10.60 5.85
C GLU A 98 21.68 -10.10 6.52
N ASP A 99 22.16 -8.91 6.17
CA ASP A 99 23.35 -8.32 6.80
C ASP A 99 23.07 -7.96 8.27
N PRO A 100 23.89 -8.40 9.23
CA PRO A 100 23.69 -8.10 10.66
C PRO A 100 23.72 -6.61 10.99
N ASP A 101 24.33 -5.77 10.15
CA ASP A 101 24.39 -4.31 10.33
C ASP A 101 23.35 -3.56 9.48
N TYR A 102 22.44 -4.27 8.78
CA TYR A 102 21.40 -3.67 7.95
C TYR A 102 20.53 -2.66 8.72
N ALA A 103 20.30 -2.91 10.01
CA ALA A 103 19.55 -1.99 10.86
C ALA A 103 20.16 -0.58 10.90
N HIS A 104 21.48 -0.49 10.86
CA HIS A 104 22.26 0.75 10.93
C HIS A 104 22.76 1.25 9.57
N ALA A 105 22.41 0.57 8.48
CA ALA A 105 22.73 1.03 7.14
C ALA A 105 22.13 2.41 6.86
N GLU A 106 22.96 3.33 6.35
CA GLU A 106 22.57 4.70 5.98
C GLU A 106 21.57 4.70 4.80
N PHE A 107 21.71 3.73 3.90
CA PHE A 107 20.88 3.58 2.70
C PHE A 107 20.24 2.20 2.67
N LYS A 108 18.91 2.18 2.76
CA LYS A 108 18.10 0.97 2.60
C LYS A 108 17.38 1.09 1.27
N GLU A 109 17.73 0.20 0.35
CA GLU A 109 17.04 0.09 -0.93
C GLU A 109 15.60 -0.39 -0.68
N ASP A 110 14.65 0.19 -1.42
CA ASP A 110 13.26 -0.26 -1.49
C ASP A 110 12.91 -0.60 -2.94
N CYS A 111 11.77 -1.28 -3.14
CA CYS A 111 11.28 -1.70 -4.46
C CYS A 111 10.02 -0.92 -4.89
N VAL A 112 9.85 0.30 -4.38
CA VAL A 112 8.63 1.08 -4.65
C VAL A 112 8.57 1.48 -6.13
N GLU A 113 9.71 1.79 -6.76
CA GLU A 113 9.76 2.14 -8.18
C GLU A 113 9.33 0.96 -9.08
N GLU A 114 9.92 -0.21 -8.88
CA GLU A 114 9.58 -1.41 -9.65
C GLU A 114 8.14 -1.86 -9.41
N PHE A 115 7.66 -1.76 -8.16
CA PHE A 115 6.25 -2.01 -7.84
C PHE A 115 5.32 -1.05 -8.59
N PHE A 116 5.66 0.23 -8.65
CA PHE A 116 4.86 1.23 -9.36
C PHE A 116 4.83 0.95 -10.87
N HIS A 117 5.94 0.54 -11.48
CA HIS A 117 5.96 0.14 -12.88
C HIS A 117 5.08 -1.09 -13.15
N LEU A 118 5.16 -2.10 -12.29
CA LEU A 118 4.31 -3.29 -12.36
C LEU A 118 2.82 -2.91 -12.22
N GLN A 119 2.47 -2.17 -11.18
CA GLN A 119 1.08 -1.80 -10.92
C GLN A 119 0.52 -0.85 -11.99
N HIS A 120 1.34 0.06 -12.51
CA HIS A 120 0.93 0.93 -13.61
C HIS A 120 0.57 0.11 -14.85
N CYS A 121 1.42 -0.86 -15.24
CA CYS A 121 1.13 -1.76 -16.35
C CYS A 121 -0.17 -2.55 -16.11
N ILE A 122 -0.36 -3.10 -14.90
CA ILE A 122 -1.55 -3.89 -14.58
C ILE A 122 -2.82 -3.03 -14.65
N ASN A 123 -2.79 -1.82 -14.10
CA ASN A 123 -3.92 -0.90 -14.13
C ASN A 123 -4.30 -0.54 -15.57
N ASP A 124 -3.31 -0.22 -16.42
CA ASP A 124 -3.54 0.10 -17.83
C ASP A 124 -4.19 -1.07 -18.60
N ASN A 125 -3.96 -2.31 -18.17
CA ASN A 125 -4.48 -3.52 -18.81
C ASN A 125 -5.79 -4.05 -18.21
N THR A 126 -6.18 -3.63 -17.01
CA THR A 126 -7.34 -4.19 -16.28
C THR A 126 -8.44 -3.17 -15.98
N ALA A 127 -8.12 -1.87 -15.89
CA ALA A 127 -9.07 -0.84 -15.47
C ALA A 127 -10.32 -0.73 -16.37
N ASP A 128 -10.18 -0.93 -17.68
CA ASP A 128 -11.30 -0.86 -18.62
C ASP A 128 -12.17 -2.14 -18.65
N LYS A 129 -11.69 -3.24 -18.04
CA LYS A 129 -12.33 -4.57 -18.02
C LYS A 129 -13.06 -4.85 -16.72
N LEU A 130 -12.51 -4.42 -15.58
CA LEU A 130 -13.03 -4.75 -14.25
C LEU A 130 -14.52 -4.42 -14.09
N PHE A 131 -14.93 -3.21 -14.47
CA PHE A 131 -16.33 -2.78 -14.35
C PHE A 131 -17.30 -3.48 -15.32
N ARG A 132 -16.79 -4.25 -16.30
CA ARG A 132 -17.65 -5.05 -17.21
C ARG A 132 -18.06 -6.38 -16.59
N VAL A 133 -17.29 -6.85 -15.61
CA VAL A 133 -17.50 -8.15 -14.95
C VAL A 133 -18.12 -8.01 -13.55
N LEU A 134 -18.12 -6.79 -12.99
CA LEU A 134 -18.88 -6.45 -11.78
C LEU A 134 -20.37 -6.25 -12.11
N LYS A 135 -21.26 -6.62 -11.18
CA LYS A 135 -22.72 -6.63 -11.39
C LYS A 135 -23.46 -5.63 -10.51
#